data_AF-A0A7L9VWU3-F1
#
_entry.id   AF-A0A7L9VWU3-F1
#
_cell.length_a   1.000
_cell.length_b   1.000
_cell.length_c   1.000
_cell.angle_alpha   90.00
_cell.angle_beta   90.00
_cell.angle_gamma   90.00
#
_symmetry.space_group_name_H-M   'P 1'
#
loop_
_entity.id
_entity.type
_entity.pdbx_description
1 polymer ?
#
loop_
_entity_poly.entity_id
_entity_poly.type
_entity_poly.pdbx_seq_one_letter_code
_entity_poly.pdbx_strand_id
1 'polypeptide(L)'
;IFGHLNLTLTNLGLYTLFIMLIVLGVHLYGNNESRLIPNKWSISLESSFASINVMVRDQIGANSEIYFPFVYSLFFFILIGNLISNVPYSFAVTASGVVSLGLSFTIFIGVTILALSIHKIKFFSYFVPNGTPLALV
;
A
#
# COMPACT_ATOMS: atom_id res chain seq x y z
N ILE A 1 -9.29 32.62 -7.88
CA ILE A 1 -9.88 31.30 -7.55
C ILE A 1 -8.79 30.22 -7.42
N PHE A 2 -7.73 30.23 -8.26
CA PHE A 2 -6.56 29.35 -8.11
C PHE A 2 -5.23 30.11 -7.90
N GLY A 3 -5.18 31.07 -6.97
CA GLY A 3 -4.04 32.00 -6.84
C GLY A 3 -2.77 31.45 -6.19
N HIS A 4 -2.82 30.26 -5.58
CA HIS A 4 -1.69 29.64 -4.86
C HIS A 4 -1.52 28.15 -5.20
N LEU A 5 -1.87 27.71 -6.41
CA LEU A 5 -1.50 26.37 -6.87
C LEU A 5 -0.08 26.39 -7.44
N ASN A 6 0.91 26.13 -6.57
CA ASN A 6 2.29 25.96 -6.98
C ASN A 6 2.53 24.51 -7.45
N LEU A 7 2.25 24.24 -8.72
CA LEU A 7 2.62 22.98 -9.37
C LEU A 7 4.07 23.06 -9.88
N THR A 8 5.02 23.08 -8.95
CA THR A 8 6.46 23.04 -9.27
C THR A 8 6.99 21.63 -9.08
N LEU A 9 7.76 21.14 -10.05
CA LEU A 9 8.43 19.85 -9.95
C LEU A 9 9.53 19.92 -8.89
N THR A 10 9.28 19.33 -7.72
CA THR A 10 10.25 19.21 -6.62
C THR A 10 10.98 17.87 -6.69
N ASN A 11 12.08 17.73 -5.95
CA ASN A 11 12.78 16.43 -5.81
C ASN A 11 11.81 15.33 -5.36
N LEU A 12 10.93 15.63 -4.41
CA LEU A 12 9.92 14.69 -3.95
C LEU A 12 8.99 14.27 -5.10
N GLY A 13 8.47 15.24 -5.87
CA GLY A 13 7.63 14.96 -7.04
C GLY A 13 8.35 14.13 -8.10
N LEU A 14 9.59 14.49 -8.43
CA LEU A 14 10.40 13.78 -9.43
C LEU A 14 10.68 12.33 -9.02
N TYR A 15 11.09 12.08 -7.78
CA TYR A 15 11.36 10.72 -7.32
C TYR A 15 10.08 9.89 -7.12
N THR A 16 8.94 10.49 -6.75
CA THR A 16 7.66 9.76 -6.75
C THR A 16 7.24 9.32 -8.15
N LEU A 17 7.45 10.18 -9.16
CA LEU A 17 7.20 9.83 -10.56
C LEU A 17 8.16 8.74 -11.04
N PHE A 18 9.43 8.80 -10.62
CA PHE A 18 10.42 7.77 -10.92
C PHE A 18 10.06 6.40 -10.31
N ILE A 19 9.60 6.37 -9.05
CA ILE A 19 9.06 5.15 -8.42
C ILE A 19 7.91 4.58 -9.24
N MET A 20 6.95 5.42 -9.64
CA MET A 20 5.80 5.01 -10.43
C MET A 20 6.21 4.41 -11.78
N LEU A 21 7.16 5.03 -12.48
CA LEU A 21 7.71 4.51 -13.73
C LEU A 21 8.40 3.16 -13.55
N ILE A 22 9.18 2.98 -12.49
CA ILE A 22 9.85 1.69 -12.21
C ILE A 22 8.83 0.61 -11.88
N VAL A 23 7.84 0.90 -11.04
CA VAL A 23 6.77 -0.06 -10.72
C VAL A 23 6.06 -0.50 -11.99
N LEU A 24 5.66 0.44 -12.86
CA LEU A 24 5.05 0.11 -14.15
C LEU A 24 6.00 -0.68 -15.06
N GLY A 25 7.27 -0.28 -15.15
CA GLY A 25 8.28 -0.94 -15.96
C GLY A 25 8.50 -2.41 -15.55
N VAL A 26 8.57 -2.69 -14.25
CA VAL A 26 8.70 -4.05 -13.72
C VAL A 26 7.48 -4.90 -14.09
N HIS A 27 6.27 -4.36 -13.98
CA HIS A 27 5.04 -5.11 -14.31
C HIS A 27 4.89 -5.34 -15.82
N LEU A 28 5.26 -4.36 -16.65
CA LEU A 28 5.24 -4.51 -18.10
C LEU A 28 6.26 -5.54 -18.58
N TYR A 29 7.48 -5.50 -18.03
CA TYR A 29 8.56 -6.41 -18.43
C TYR A 29 8.39 -7.83 -17.86
N GLY A 30 7.78 -7.94 -16.67
CA GLY A 30 7.46 -9.22 -16.06
C GLY A 30 6.21 -9.88 -16.64
N ASN A 31 5.44 -9.20 -17.50
CA ASN A 31 4.29 -9.78 -18.14
C ASN A 31 4.71 -10.82 -19.19
N ASN A 32 4.24 -12.06 -19.04
CA ASN A 32 4.68 -13.19 -19.84
C ASN A 32 3.78 -13.47 -21.06
N GLU A 33 3.17 -12.46 -21.69
CA GLU A 33 2.35 -12.56 -22.92
C GLU A 33 1.53 -13.88 -23.07
N SER A 34 0.91 -14.36 -21.99
CA SER A 34 0.17 -15.65 -21.92
C SER A 34 0.95 -16.94 -22.27
N ARG A 35 2.29 -16.91 -22.29
CA ARG A 35 3.12 -18.11 -22.50
C ARG A 35 3.08 -19.01 -21.26
N LEU A 36 2.99 -20.33 -21.49
CA LEU A 36 2.95 -21.34 -20.42
C LEU A 36 4.27 -21.47 -19.64
N ILE A 37 5.41 -21.17 -20.27
CA ILE A 37 6.72 -21.22 -19.61
C ILE A 37 7.02 -19.81 -19.05
N PRO A 38 7.15 -19.65 -17.72
CA PRO A 38 7.37 -18.35 -17.11
C PRO A 38 8.76 -17.80 -17.39
N ASN A 39 8.84 -16.52 -17.75
CA ASN A 39 10.11 -15.79 -17.81
C ASN A 39 10.67 -15.59 -16.39
N LYS A 40 12.01 -15.49 -16.24
CA LYS A 40 12.68 -15.28 -14.95
C LYS A 40 12.10 -14.08 -14.18
N TRP A 41 11.76 -13.00 -14.89
CA TRP A 41 11.14 -11.81 -14.30
C TRP A 41 9.68 -12.02 -13.90
N SER A 42 8.94 -12.84 -14.65
CA SER A 42 7.56 -13.25 -14.31
C SER A 42 7.54 -14.06 -13.01
N ILE A 43 8.50 -14.94 -12.77
CA ILE A 43 8.59 -15.75 -11.53
C ILE A 43 8.69 -14.86 -10.29
N SER A 44 9.44 -13.75 -10.37
CA SER A 44 9.57 -12.81 -9.25
C SER A 44 8.25 -12.08 -8.96
N LEU A 45 7.50 -11.72 -9.99
CA LEU A 45 6.19 -11.07 -9.82
C LEU A 45 5.13 -12.06 -9.32
N GLU A 46 5.13 -13.28 -9.84
CA GLU A 46 4.17 -14.31 -9.43
C GLU A 46 4.39 -14.75 -7.98
N SER A 47 5.66 -14.90 -7.57
CA SER A 47 5.99 -15.25 -6.18
C SER A 47 5.63 -14.13 -5.20
N SER A 48 5.85 -12.86 -5.56
CA SER A 48 5.44 -11.72 -4.73
C SER A 48 3.92 -11.58 -4.68
N PHE A 49 3.22 -11.73 -5.81
CA PHE A 49 1.75 -11.78 -5.86
C PHE A 49 1.18 -12.87 -4.96
N ALA A 50 1.68 -14.11 -5.07
CA ALA A 50 1.22 -15.23 -4.24
C ALA A 50 1.48 -14.97 -2.75
N SER A 51 2.65 -14.43 -2.40
CA SER A 51 3.02 -14.13 -1.01
C SER A 51 2.10 -13.08 -0.39
N ILE A 52 1.81 -11.99 -1.12
CA ILE A 52 0.91 -10.93 -0.66
C ILE A 52 -0.53 -11.46 -0.58
N ASN A 53 -0.95 -12.30 -1.54
CA ASN A 53 -2.31 -12.85 -1.56
C ASN A 53 -2.55 -13.75 -0.35
N VAL A 54 -1.60 -14.63 -0.04
CA VAL A 54 -1.66 -15.48 1.16
C VAL A 54 -1.70 -14.62 2.42
N MET A 55 -0.82 -13.61 2.53
CA MET A 55 -0.81 -12.70 3.68
C MET A 55 -2.16 -11.97 3.88
N VAL A 56 -2.73 -11.43 2.81
CA VAL A 56 -4.02 -10.71 2.88
C VAL A 56 -5.14 -11.67 3.27
N ARG A 57 -5.16 -12.86 2.70
CA ARG A 57 -6.16 -13.89 2.99
C ARG A 57 -6.09 -14.35 4.45
N ASP A 58 -4.89 -14.53 4.99
CA ASP A 58 -4.70 -14.99 6.36
C ASP A 58 -5.06 -13.91 7.39
N GLN A 59 -4.85 -12.62 7.08
CA GLN A 59 -5.12 -11.52 8.01
C GLN A 59 -6.56 -10.99 7.96
N ILE A 60 -7.18 -10.91 6.78
CA ILE A 60 -8.52 -10.32 6.60
C ILE A 60 -9.60 -11.42 6.44
N GLY A 61 -9.22 -12.62 5.98
CA GLY A 61 -10.13 -13.74 5.73
C GLY A 61 -10.49 -13.93 4.25
N ALA A 62 -11.36 -14.90 3.95
CA ALA A 62 -11.63 -15.35 2.58
C ALA A 62 -12.30 -14.30 1.65
N ASN A 63 -13.04 -13.34 2.19
CA ASN A 63 -13.71 -12.28 1.41
C ASN A 63 -12.80 -11.05 1.14
N SER A 64 -11.49 -11.18 1.32
CA SER A 64 -10.54 -10.07 1.30
C SER A 64 -10.01 -9.68 -0.08
N GLU A 65 -10.39 -10.40 -1.14
CA GLU A 65 -9.92 -10.13 -2.51
C GLU A 65 -10.21 -8.70 -2.97
N ILE A 66 -11.26 -8.06 -2.44
CA ILE A 66 -11.62 -6.67 -2.75
C ILE A 66 -10.52 -5.69 -2.30
N TYR A 67 -9.83 -5.97 -1.19
CA TYR A 67 -8.79 -5.10 -0.63
C TYR A 67 -7.38 -5.43 -1.14
N PHE A 68 -7.22 -6.59 -1.78
CA PHE A 68 -5.94 -7.06 -2.28
C PHE A 68 -5.23 -6.04 -3.21
N PRO A 69 -5.88 -5.45 -4.22
CA PRO A 69 -5.21 -4.51 -5.14
C PRO A 69 -4.61 -3.31 -4.41
N PHE A 70 -5.28 -2.82 -3.36
CA PHE A 70 -4.80 -1.70 -2.56
C PHE A 70 -3.53 -2.07 -1.80
N VAL A 71 -3.54 -3.19 -1.07
CA VAL A 71 -2.38 -3.68 -0.31
C VAL A 71 -1.20 -3.97 -1.24
N TYR A 72 -1.46 -4.60 -2.38
CA TYR A 72 -0.45 -4.91 -3.39
C TYR A 72 0.22 -3.64 -3.93
N SER A 73 -0.56 -2.62 -4.28
CA SER A 73 -0.02 -1.34 -4.78
C SER A 73 0.86 -0.63 -3.75
N LEU A 74 0.43 -0.64 -2.48
CA LEU A 74 1.15 -0.03 -1.37
C LEU A 74 2.48 -0.76 -1.10
N PHE A 75 2.46 -2.09 -1.15
CA PHE A 75 3.66 -2.90 -0.99
C PHE A 75 4.71 -2.55 -2.05
N PHE A 76 4.35 -2.54 -3.34
CA PHE A 76 5.31 -2.23 -4.41
C PHE A 76 5.80 -0.78 -4.37
N PHE A 77 4.92 0.17 -4.02
CA PHE A 77 5.32 1.57 -3.85
C PHE A 77 6.40 1.72 -2.76
N ILE A 78 6.19 1.13 -1.59
CA ILE A 78 7.14 1.20 -0.47
C ILE A 78 8.41 0.41 -0.79
N LEU A 79 8.29 -0.79 -1.36
CA LEU A 79 9.44 -1.63 -1.73
C LEU A 79 10.38 -0.89 -2.68
N ILE A 80 9.85 -0.39 -3.81
CA ILE A 80 10.65 0.31 -4.81
C ILE A 80 11.18 1.64 -4.25
N GLY A 81 10.37 2.38 -3.49
CA GLY A 81 10.81 3.61 -2.82
C GLY A 81 12.01 3.39 -1.89
N ASN A 82 11.99 2.31 -1.10
CA ASN A 82 13.09 1.96 -0.21
C ASN A 82 14.31 1.44 -0.96
N LEU A 83 14.14 0.66 -2.04
CA LEU A 83 15.26 0.21 -2.87
C LEU A 83 15.98 1.38 -3.56
N ILE A 84 15.23 2.37 -4.07
CA ILE A 84 15.81 3.58 -4.67
C ILE A 84 16.54 4.43 -3.62
N SER A 85 16.04 4.44 -2.38
CA SER A 85 16.70 5.15 -1.27
C SER A 85 18.06 4.58 -0.89
N ASN A 86 18.36 3.32 -1.24
CA ASN A 86 19.66 2.70 -0.95
C ASN A 86 20.76 3.11 -1.95
N VAL A 87 20.40 3.73 -3.07
CA VAL A 87 21.37 4.20 -4.06
C VAL A 87 22.04 5.48 -3.54
N PRO A 88 23.38 5.57 -3.50
CA PRO A 88 24.07 6.80 -3.13
C PRO A 88 23.62 7.98 -3.99
N TYR A 89 23.52 9.17 -3.39
CA TYR A 89 23.02 10.40 -4.03
C TYR A 89 21.54 10.38 -4.43
N SER A 90 20.75 9.42 -3.96
CA SER A 90 19.31 9.35 -4.17
C SER A 90 18.52 10.10 -3.09
N PHE A 91 17.31 10.58 -3.43
CA PHE A 91 16.39 11.18 -2.48
C PHE A 91 15.42 10.13 -1.91
N ALA A 92 15.38 10.01 -0.59
CA ALA A 92 14.53 9.07 0.13
C ALA A 92 13.08 9.59 0.24
N VAL A 93 12.22 9.24 -0.72
CA VAL A 93 10.79 9.62 -0.71
C VAL A 93 10.07 9.06 0.53
N THR A 94 10.36 7.83 0.93
CA THR A 94 9.74 7.15 2.07
C THR A 94 10.17 7.71 3.43
N ALA A 95 11.31 8.40 3.50
CA ALA A 95 11.78 9.09 4.70
C ALA A 95 11.09 10.45 4.92
N SER A 96 10.38 10.98 3.91
CA SER A 96 9.61 12.20 4.06
C SER A 96 8.44 11.98 5.01
N GLY A 97 8.45 12.68 6.15
CA GLY A 97 7.36 12.62 7.12
C GLY A 97 6.01 13.00 6.51
N VAL A 98 5.99 13.94 5.55
CA VAL A 98 4.76 14.36 4.87
C VAL A 98 4.12 13.22 4.08
N VAL A 99 4.93 12.42 3.38
CA VAL A 99 4.43 11.29 2.57
C VAL A 99 3.99 10.14 3.47
N SER A 100 4.82 9.78 4.46
CA SER A 100 4.52 8.67 5.36
C SER A 100 3.30 8.95 6.23
N LEU A 101 3.24 10.13 6.85
CA LEU A 101 2.08 10.54 7.65
C LEU A 101 0.84 10.71 6.76
N GLY A 102 0.98 11.30 5.58
CA GLY A 102 -0.14 11.47 4.64
C GLY A 102 -0.78 10.14 4.25
N LEU A 103 0.03 9.13 3.90
CA LEU A 103 -0.45 7.78 3.61
C LEU A 103 -1.09 7.13 4.85
N SER A 104 -0.43 7.22 6.01
CA SER A 104 -0.92 6.65 7.27
C SER A 104 -2.28 7.22 7.67
N PHE A 105 -2.43 8.54 7.68
CA PHE A 105 -3.70 9.20 8.01
C PHE A 105 -4.81 8.84 7.02
N THR A 106 -4.49 8.78 5.72
CA THR A 106 -5.47 8.42 4.69
C THR A 106 -6.01 7.01 4.91
N ILE A 107 -5.11 6.04 5.18
CA ILE A 107 -5.49 4.65 5.43
C ILE A 107 -6.28 4.52 6.73
N PHE A 108 -5.82 5.18 7.79
CA PHE A 108 -6.48 5.15 9.09
C PHE A 108 -7.92 5.68 9.01
N ILE A 109 -8.11 6.84 8.37
CA ILE A 109 -9.44 7.42 8.15
C ILE A 109 -10.27 6.52 7.23
N GLY A 110 -9.69 6.00 6.14
CA GLY A 110 -10.39 5.11 5.22
C GLY A 110 -10.93 3.84 5.90
N VAL A 111 -10.09 3.18 6.71
CA VAL A 111 -10.47 1.96 7.44
C VAL A 111 -11.49 2.25 8.53
N THR A 112 -11.37 3.37 9.26
CA THR A 112 -12.34 3.74 10.30
C THR A 112 -13.72 4.03 9.72
N ILE A 113 -13.79 4.75 8.59
CA ILE A 113 -15.05 4.98 7.86
C ILE A 113 -15.65 3.66 7.37
N LEU A 114 -14.83 2.79 6.78
CA LEU A 114 -15.26 1.48 6.30
C LEU A 114 -15.82 0.62 7.44
N ALA A 115 -15.14 0.57 8.58
CA ALA A 115 -15.56 -0.20 9.75
C ALA A 115 -16.88 0.32 10.35
N LEU A 116 -17.05 1.64 10.43
CA LEU A 116 -18.30 2.27 10.84
C LEU A 116 -19.45 1.99 9.86
N SER A 117 -19.17 1.97 8.55
CA SER A 117 -20.19 1.67 7.54
C SER A 117 -20.70 0.22 7.63
N ILE A 118 -19.79 -0.74 7.79
CA ILE A 118 -20.11 -2.18 7.83
C ILE A 118 -20.72 -2.56 9.18
N HIS A 119 -20.13 -2.14 10.30
CA HIS A 119 -20.52 -2.60 11.65
C HIS A 119 -21.44 -1.62 12.39
N LYS A 120 -21.60 -0.38 11.91
CA LYS A 120 -22.47 0.65 12.49
C LYS A 120 -22.18 0.84 13.99
N ILE A 121 -23.20 0.71 14.83
CA ILE A 121 -23.09 0.87 16.30
C ILE A 121 -22.25 -0.25 16.93
N LYS A 122 -22.17 -1.44 16.30
CA LYS A 122 -21.34 -2.55 16.82
C LYS A 122 -19.85 -2.29 16.70
N PHE A 123 -19.42 -1.30 15.90
CA PHE A 123 -18.01 -0.90 15.81
C PHE A 123 -17.42 -0.53 17.18
N PHE A 124 -18.18 0.16 18.02
CA PHE A 124 -17.72 0.57 19.35
C PHE A 124 -17.44 -0.63 20.28
N SER A 125 -17.97 -1.82 19.96
CA SER A 125 -17.63 -3.05 20.68
C SER A 125 -16.17 -3.46 20.51
N TYR A 126 -15.46 -2.99 19.47
CA TYR A 126 -14.05 -3.30 19.29
C TYR A 126 -13.12 -2.57 20.28
N PHE A 127 -13.61 -1.54 20.98
CA PHE A 127 -12.82 -0.85 22.01
C PHE A 127 -12.74 -1.62 23.33
N VAL A 128 -13.64 -2.58 23.54
CA VAL A 128 -13.71 -3.36 24.79
C VAL A 128 -13.40 -4.83 24.49
N PRO A 129 -12.34 -5.41 25.08
CA PRO A 129 -12.07 -6.84 24.93
C PRO A 129 -13.17 -7.69 25.57
N ASN A 130 -13.54 -8.78 24.90
CA ASN A 130 -14.53 -9.73 25.42
C ASN A 130 -14.06 -10.32 26.76
N GLY A 131 -14.94 -10.33 27.76
CA GLY A 131 -14.67 -10.94 29.07
C GLY A 131 -13.96 -10.04 30.08
N THR A 132 -13.83 -8.74 29.80
CA THR A 132 -13.32 -7.78 30.79
C THR A 132 -14.36 -7.48 31.88
N PRO A 133 -13.95 -7.41 33.16
CA PRO A 133 -14.86 -7.05 34.25
C PRO A 133 -15.34 -5.60 34.07
N LEU A 134 -16.66 -5.40 34.06
CA LEU A 134 -17.32 -4.11 33.82
C LEU A 134 -16.89 -2.97 34.76
N ALA A 135 -16.26 -3.28 35.90
CA ALA A 135 -15.78 -2.27 36.83
C ALA A 135 -14.50 -1.53 36.36
N LEU A 136 -13.77 -2.09 35.40
CA LEU A 136 -12.54 -1.49 34.84
C LEU A 136 -12.72 -0.90 33.43
N VAL A 137 -13.93 -0.98 32.87
CA VAL A 137 -14.31 -0.45 31.55
C VAL A 137 -15.08 0.85 31.76
#